data_AF-A0A9N9JS25-F1
#
_entry.id   AF-A0A9N9JS25-F1
#
_cell.length_a   1.000
_cell.length_b   1.000
_cell.length_c   1.000
_cell.angle_alpha   90.00
_cell.angle_beta   90.00
_cell.angle_gamma   90.00
#
_symmetry.space_group_name_H-M   'P 1'
#
loop_
_entity.id
_entity.type
_entity.pdbx_description
1 polymer ?
#
loop_
_entity_poly.entity_id
_entity_poly.type
_entity_poly.pdbx_seq_one_letter_code
_entity_poly.pdbx_strand_id
1 'polypeptide(L)'
;AHVIKLGPKNYEAAREALRVWPNSLQIGGGITFDNARKWIDTSADKKKIIITKANMLPVKRKHLIAEQKKEICEKKLKFLFILNNKIAVKYGVKKTYISDILKQSSKWLDIDTTNEAKANRKRNHQPKWPKLNEVMHIWVESALAADIDLIQATLFTKAKYFAIALNIINFKDTGWVNKFQNWLDLHQYTRN
;
A
#
# COMPACT_ATOMS: atom_id res chain seq x y z
N ALA A 1 -2.89 -11.40 34.29
CA ALA A 1 -3.88 -11.08 33.23
C ALA A 1 -3.70 -9.64 32.77
N HIS A 2 -4.37 -9.21 31.68
CA HIS A 2 -4.29 -7.84 31.19
C HIS A 2 -5.67 -7.29 30.79
N VAL A 3 -5.87 -5.98 30.94
CA VAL A 3 -7.06 -5.23 30.51
C VAL A 3 -6.64 -4.14 29.52
N ILE A 4 -7.30 -4.06 28.36
CA ILE A 4 -6.98 -3.08 27.31
C ILE A 4 -8.12 -2.06 27.21
N LYS A 5 -7.80 -0.79 27.45
CA LYS A 5 -8.72 0.33 27.29
C LYS A 5 -8.87 0.70 25.81
N LEU A 6 -10.02 0.40 25.20
CA LEU A 6 -10.28 0.67 23.78
C LEU A 6 -10.57 2.15 23.45
N GLY A 7 -10.85 3.00 24.44
CA GLY A 7 -11.16 4.42 24.23
C GLY A 7 -11.18 5.26 25.50
N PRO A 8 -11.33 6.60 25.40
CA PRO A 8 -11.34 7.49 26.57
C PRO A 8 -12.53 7.26 27.51
N LYS A 9 -13.69 6.82 26.99
CA LYS A 9 -14.89 6.50 27.78
C LYS A 9 -14.73 5.32 28.75
N ASN A 10 -13.65 4.55 28.63
CA ASN A 10 -13.41 3.35 29.43
C ASN A 10 -12.47 3.62 30.62
N TYR A 11 -12.22 4.89 30.96
CA TYR A 11 -11.28 5.27 32.02
C TYR A 11 -11.71 4.74 33.40
N GLU A 12 -12.96 4.95 33.77
CA GLU A 12 -13.50 4.54 35.09
C GLU A 12 -13.57 3.02 35.22
N ALA A 13 -14.08 2.33 34.19
CA ALA A 13 -14.13 0.87 34.15
C ALA A 13 -12.72 0.24 34.30
N ALA A 14 -11.72 0.84 33.66
CA ALA A 14 -10.33 0.36 33.79
C ALA A 14 -9.76 0.61 35.20
N ARG A 15 -10.11 1.75 35.83
CA ARG A 15 -9.72 2.04 37.22
C ARG A 15 -10.38 1.07 38.20
N GLU A 16 -11.65 0.76 38.00
CA GLU A 16 -12.39 -0.18 38.84
C GLU A 16 -11.82 -1.59 38.72
N ALA A 17 -11.53 -2.06 37.50
CA ALA A 17 -10.91 -3.37 37.29
C ALA A 17 -9.56 -3.50 38.01
N LEU A 18 -8.74 -2.45 38.00
CA LEU A 18 -7.46 -2.40 38.73
C LEU A 18 -7.64 -2.41 40.25
N ARG A 19 -8.72 -1.82 40.76
CA ARG A 19 -9.05 -1.82 42.19
C ARG A 19 -9.53 -3.19 42.67
N VAL A 20 -10.36 -3.88 41.88
CA VAL A 20 -10.95 -5.17 42.24
C VAL A 20 -9.93 -6.31 42.16
N TRP A 21 -8.94 -6.21 41.27
CA TRP A 21 -7.91 -7.22 41.06
C TRP A 21 -6.50 -6.68 41.32
N PRO A 22 -6.18 -6.31 42.59
CA PRO A 22 -4.86 -5.82 42.93
C PRO A 22 -3.79 -6.87 42.60
N ASN A 23 -2.62 -6.41 42.16
CA ASN A 23 -1.42 -7.21 41.88
C ASN A 23 -1.50 -8.23 40.72
N SER A 24 -2.68 -8.44 40.11
CA SER A 24 -2.89 -9.51 39.10
C SER A 24 -3.21 -9.01 37.69
N LEU A 25 -3.54 -7.72 37.56
CA LEU A 25 -4.06 -7.13 36.33
C LEU A 25 -3.17 -6.00 35.80
N GLN A 26 -2.68 -6.15 34.57
CA GLN A 26 -1.93 -5.11 33.86
C GLN A 26 -2.88 -4.27 33.00
N ILE A 27 -2.74 -2.94 33.01
CA ILE A 27 -3.52 -2.05 32.13
C ILE A 27 -2.74 -1.65 30.88
N GLY A 28 -3.39 -1.70 29.72
CA GLY A 28 -2.93 -1.14 28.46
C GLY A 28 -4.04 -0.33 27.77
N GLY A 29 -3.74 0.21 26.58
CA GLY A 29 -4.67 1.00 25.76
C GLY A 29 -4.61 2.51 26.00
N GLY A 30 -3.76 3.21 25.25
CA GLY A 30 -3.57 4.66 25.39
C GLY A 30 -2.77 5.06 26.64
N ILE A 31 -1.95 4.14 27.17
CA ILE A 31 -0.98 4.43 28.22
C ILE A 31 0.29 4.98 27.57
N THR A 32 0.59 6.24 27.87
CA THR A 32 1.72 7.02 27.35
C THR A 32 2.72 7.25 28.47
N PHE A 33 3.94 7.71 28.16
CA PHE A 33 4.90 8.10 29.21
C PHE A 33 4.31 9.18 30.14
N ASP A 34 3.60 10.16 29.56
CA ASP A 34 3.05 11.29 30.31
C ASP A 34 1.96 10.87 31.30
N ASN A 35 1.10 9.91 30.92
CA ASN A 35 -0.01 9.46 31.77
C ASN A 35 0.28 8.19 32.58
N ALA A 36 1.36 7.46 32.25
CA ALA A 36 1.77 6.23 32.92
C ALA A 36 1.88 6.41 34.43
N ARG A 37 2.42 7.56 34.87
CA ARG A 37 2.60 7.83 36.29
C ARG A 37 1.26 7.90 37.03
N LYS A 38 0.27 8.60 36.47
CA LYS A 38 -1.08 8.66 37.03
C LYS A 38 -1.70 7.27 37.21
N TRP A 39 -1.48 6.37 36.25
CA TRP A 39 -1.97 4.99 36.35
C TRP A 39 -1.22 4.16 37.39
N ILE A 40 0.08 4.38 37.58
CA ILE A 40 0.88 3.76 38.64
C ILE A 40 0.42 4.24 40.02
N ASP A 41 0.13 5.54 40.17
CA ASP A 41 -0.25 6.12 41.46
C ASP A 41 -1.72 5.80 41.83
N THR A 42 -2.57 5.51 40.83
CA THR A 42 -3.98 5.10 41.07
C THR A 42 -4.10 3.61 41.44
N SER A 43 -3.09 2.79 41.13
CA SER A 43 -3.02 1.41 41.63
C SER A 43 -2.52 1.42 43.07
N ALA A 44 -3.27 0.81 43.97
CA ALA A 44 -2.99 0.78 45.41
C ALA A 44 -1.58 0.26 45.77
N ASP A 45 -0.98 -0.55 44.89
CA ASP A 45 0.35 -1.11 45.07
C ASP A 45 1.18 -1.05 43.76
N LYS A 46 2.46 -0.73 43.89
CA LYS A 46 3.38 -0.44 42.78
C LYS A 46 3.50 -1.60 41.76
N LYS A 47 3.07 -1.31 40.52
CA LYS A 47 3.55 -1.82 39.20
C LYS A 47 2.91 -3.10 38.62
N LYS A 48 2.26 -2.91 37.46
CA LYS A 48 2.66 -3.41 36.11
C LYS A 48 1.74 -2.75 35.06
N ILE A 49 2.25 -1.77 34.31
CA ILE A 49 1.54 -1.12 33.20
C ILE A 49 2.06 -1.63 31.86
N ILE A 50 1.18 -1.80 30.87
CA ILE A 50 1.55 -2.07 29.48
C ILE A 50 1.56 -0.73 28.75
N ILE A 51 2.75 -0.22 28.46
CA ILE A 51 2.90 0.98 27.62
C ILE A 51 2.40 0.61 26.22
N THR A 52 1.24 1.17 25.85
CA THR A 52 0.58 0.81 24.58
C THR A 52 0.59 2.03 23.70
N LYS A 53 1.59 2.06 22.80
CA LYS A 53 1.96 3.21 21.95
C LYS A 53 2.19 4.46 22.79
N ALA A 54 3.47 4.74 23.09
CA ALA A 54 3.90 6.12 23.27
C ALA A 54 3.29 6.97 22.15
N ASN A 55 2.89 8.20 22.44
CA ASN A 55 2.32 9.20 21.53
C ASN A 55 3.24 9.52 20.33
N MET A 56 3.63 8.52 19.56
CA MET A 56 4.17 8.67 18.24
C MET A 56 2.97 8.99 17.38
N LEU A 57 2.90 10.24 16.92
CA LEU A 57 2.07 10.62 15.79
C LEU A 57 2.10 9.51 14.74
N PRO A 58 0.97 9.19 14.08
CA PRO A 58 0.95 8.13 13.09
C PRO A 58 2.03 8.39 12.05
N VAL A 59 3.15 7.67 12.14
CA VAL A 59 4.25 7.79 11.18
C VAL A 59 3.68 7.33 9.85
N LYS A 60 3.44 8.28 8.94
CA LYS A 60 2.96 7.96 7.60
C LYS A 60 3.93 6.97 6.99
N ARG A 61 3.41 5.79 6.61
CA ARG A 61 4.25 4.73 6.03
C ARG A 61 4.82 5.24 4.72
N LYS A 62 6.14 5.28 4.63
CA LYS A 62 6.83 5.61 3.39
C LYS A 62 6.65 4.46 2.39
N HIS A 63 6.13 4.78 1.21
CA HIS A 63 5.98 3.84 0.10
C HIS A 63 7.02 4.14 -0.97
N LEU A 64 7.90 3.16 -1.22
CA LEU A 64 8.87 3.23 -2.31
C LEU A 64 8.20 3.10 -3.69
N ILE A 65 8.79 3.77 -4.68
CA ILE A 65 8.37 3.67 -6.10
C ILE A 65 8.85 2.36 -6.74
N ALA A 66 8.40 2.07 -7.96
CA ALA A 66 8.69 0.81 -8.64
C ALA A 66 10.19 0.66 -8.93
N GLU A 67 10.83 1.73 -9.40
CA GLU A 67 12.27 1.78 -9.66
C GLU A 67 13.10 1.46 -8.42
N GLN A 68 12.81 2.12 -7.29
CA GLN A 68 13.49 1.86 -6.01
C GLN A 68 13.33 0.40 -5.56
N LYS A 69 12.17 -0.22 -5.80
CA LYS A 69 11.95 -1.64 -5.47
C LYS A 69 12.76 -2.56 -6.38
N LYS A 70 12.86 -2.24 -7.68
CA LYS A 70 13.73 -2.95 -8.63
C LYS A 70 15.20 -2.84 -8.22
N GLU A 71 15.67 -1.64 -7.90
CA GLU A 71 17.03 -1.38 -7.43
C GLU A 71 17.37 -2.19 -6.16
N ILE A 72 16.41 -2.31 -5.22
CA ILE A 72 16.58 -3.17 -4.03
C ILE A 72 16.77 -4.64 -4.42
N CYS A 73 15.98 -5.15 -5.37
CA CYS A 73 16.08 -6.53 -5.84
C CYS A 73 17.41 -6.77 -6.56
N GLU A 74 17.81 -5.88 -7.46
CA GLU A 74 19.09 -5.96 -8.18
C GLU A 74 20.29 -5.91 -7.24
N LYS A 75 20.28 -5.03 -6.24
CA LYS A 75 21.34 -4.99 -5.21
C LYS A 75 21.43 -6.28 -4.42
N LYS A 76 20.29 -6.91 -4.13
CA LYS A 76 20.27 -8.18 -3.40
C LYS A 76 20.82 -9.33 -4.25
N LEU A 77 20.63 -9.28 -5.57
CA LEU A 77 21.25 -10.22 -6.52
C LEU A 77 22.76 -9.99 -6.63
N LYS A 78 23.20 -8.72 -6.75
CA LYS A 78 24.64 -8.37 -6.89
C LYS A 78 25.42 -8.58 -5.60
N PHE A 79 24.81 -8.34 -4.44
CA PHE A 79 25.47 -8.39 -3.13
C PHE A 79 24.65 -9.22 -2.14
N LEU A 80 24.79 -10.55 -2.23
CA LEU A 80 24.04 -11.55 -1.46
C LEU A 80 24.10 -11.32 0.06
N PHE A 81 25.20 -10.76 0.57
CA PHE A 81 25.43 -10.54 2.01
C PHE A 81 24.86 -9.24 2.57
N ILE A 82 24.29 -8.34 1.76
CA ILE A 82 23.71 -7.10 2.31
C ILE A 82 22.51 -7.44 3.20
N LEU A 83 22.59 -7.04 4.48
CA LEU A 83 21.51 -7.23 5.44
C LEU A 83 20.30 -6.35 5.08
N ASN A 84 19.10 -6.93 5.16
CA ASN A 84 17.84 -6.21 4.88
C ASN A 84 17.66 -4.99 5.81
N ASN A 85 18.25 -5.02 7.01
CA ASN A 85 18.25 -3.89 7.93
C ASN A 85 19.02 -2.68 7.35
N LYS A 86 20.18 -2.92 6.74
CA LYS A 86 21.00 -1.87 6.12
C LYS A 86 20.25 -1.20 4.95
N ILE A 87 19.56 -2.00 4.15
CA ILE A 87 18.69 -1.49 3.07
C ILE A 87 17.53 -0.69 3.66
N ALA A 88 16.88 -1.21 4.70
CA ALA A 88 15.75 -0.54 5.35
C ALA A 88 16.11 0.85 5.88
N VAL A 89 17.28 0.98 6.53
CA VAL A 89 17.83 2.26 6.99
C VAL A 89 18.08 3.21 5.82
N LYS A 90 18.73 2.74 4.74
CA LYS A 90 19.00 3.56 3.53
C LYS A 90 17.74 4.19 2.95
N TYR A 91 16.64 3.45 2.89
CA TYR A 91 15.40 3.94 2.29
C TYR A 91 14.43 4.57 3.32
N GLY A 92 14.75 4.54 4.61
CA GLY A 92 13.88 5.05 5.68
C GLY A 92 12.59 4.25 5.82
N VAL A 93 12.67 2.92 5.70
CA VAL A 93 11.52 2.01 5.75
C VAL A 93 11.75 0.89 6.77
N LYS A 94 10.70 0.12 7.07
CA LYS A 94 10.80 -1.02 7.99
C LYS A 94 11.52 -2.20 7.31
N LYS A 95 12.33 -2.95 8.06
CA LYS A 95 12.97 -4.20 7.60
C LYS A 95 11.97 -5.19 7.00
N THR A 96 10.79 -5.32 7.61
CA THR A 96 9.72 -6.20 7.11
C THR A 96 9.26 -5.79 5.71
N TYR A 97 9.19 -4.49 5.41
CA TYR A 97 8.82 -4.00 4.09
C TYR A 97 9.86 -4.37 3.02
N ILE A 98 11.16 -4.32 3.34
CA ILE A 98 12.21 -4.82 2.46
C ILE A 98 12.04 -6.32 2.20
N SER A 99 11.78 -7.11 3.24
CA SER A 99 11.52 -8.54 3.08
C SER A 99 10.30 -8.81 2.18
N ASP A 100 9.22 -8.04 2.32
CA ASP A 100 8.02 -8.19 1.50
C ASP A 100 8.25 -7.79 0.04
N ILE A 101 9.09 -6.78 -0.23
CA ILE A 101 9.53 -6.42 -1.58
C ILE A 101 10.32 -7.60 -2.20
N LEU A 102 11.28 -8.15 -1.47
CA LEU A 102 12.15 -9.22 -1.97
C LEU A 102 11.40 -10.53 -2.23
N LYS A 103 10.31 -10.82 -1.51
CA LYS A 103 9.42 -11.96 -1.82
C LYS A 103 8.76 -11.85 -3.20
N GLN A 104 8.62 -10.63 -3.72
CA GLN A 104 8.07 -10.35 -5.04
C GLN A 104 9.17 -9.93 -6.03
N SER A 105 10.41 -10.40 -5.85
CA SER A 105 11.58 -9.95 -6.61
C SER A 105 11.39 -10.05 -8.13
N SER A 106 10.95 -11.20 -8.65
CA SER A 106 10.68 -11.39 -10.08
C SER A 106 9.78 -10.28 -10.64
N LYS A 107 8.62 -10.04 -9.99
CA LYS A 107 7.69 -8.97 -10.37
C LYS A 107 8.34 -7.59 -10.46
N TRP A 108 9.30 -7.26 -9.59
CA TRP A 108 9.95 -5.94 -9.59
C TRP A 108 11.09 -5.86 -10.61
N LEU A 109 11.75 -6.98 -10.91
CA LEU A 109 12.81 -7.06 -11.93
C LEU A 109 12.24 -6.91 -13.35
N ASP A 110 11.06 -7.47 -13.59
CA ASP A 110 10.36 -7.43 -14.89
C ASP A 110 9.78 -6.03 -15.22
N ILE A 111 9.87 -5.06 -14.31
CA ILE A 111 9.36 -3.71 -14.56
C ILE A 111 10.29 -2.99 -15.51
N ASP A 112 9.72 -2.55 -16.62
CA ASP A 112 10.31 -1.57 -17.53
C ASP A 112 10.40 -0.21 -16.83
N THR A 113 11.62 0.16 -16.46
CA THR A 113 11.97 1.42 -15.82
C THR A 113 12.33 2.52 -16.81
N THR A 114 12.36 2.24 -18.13
CA THR A 114 12.63 3.26 -19.15
C THR A 114 11.48 4.24 -19.30
N ASN A 115 10.25 3.79 -19.02
CA ASN A 115 9.06 4.64 -18.95
C ASN A 115 8.93 5.26 -17.54
N GLU A 116 9.05 6.59 -17.46
CA GLU A 116 9.00 7.36 -16.21
C GLU A 116 7.66 7.17 -15.45
N ALA A 117 6.55 7.09 -16.17
CA ALA A 117 5.23 6.86 -15.58
C ALA A 117 5.10 5.47 -14.96
N LYS A 118 5.84 4.46 -15.43
CA LYS A 118 5.94 3.12 -14.81
C LYS A 118 6.93 3.11 -13.65
N ALA A 119 8.09 3.76 -13.79
CA ALA A 119 9.13 3.86 -12.77
C ALA A 119 8.62 4.51 -11.47
N ASN A 120 7.81 5.57 -11.59
CA ASN A 120 7.28 6.33 -10.46
C ASN A 120 6.07 5.68 -9.75
N ARG A 121 5.57 4.53 -10.22
CA ARG A 121 4.39 3.88 -9.62
C ARG A 121 4.68 3.34 -8.22
N LYS A 122 3.94 3.81 -7.22
CA LYS A 122 4.04 3.30 -5.83
C LYS A 122 3.31 1.96 -5.63
N ARG A 123 2.25 1.73 -6.41
CA ARG A 123 1.41 0.52 -6.37
C ARG A 123 1.38 -0.09 -7.76
N ASN A 124 1.62 -1.40 -7.84
CA ASN A 124 1.45 -2.15 -9.07
C ASN A 124 0.11 -2.91 -8.94
N HIS A 125 -0.98 -2.26 -9.33
CA HIS A 125 -2.33 -2.84 -9.37
C HIS A 125 -2.59 -3.31 -10.80
N GLN A 126 -2.86 -4.60 -10.97
CA GLN A 126 -3.27 -5.13 -12.28
C GLN A 126 -4.62 -4.53 -12.70
N PRO A 127 -4.87 -4.30 -13.99
CA PRO A 127 -6.17 -3.81 -14.44
C PRO A 127 -7.31 -4.71 -13.96
N LYS A 128 -8.49 -4.13 -13.70
CA LYS A 128 -9.67 -4.90 -13.28
C LYS A 128 -10.06 -5.98 -14.29
N TRP A 129 -9.76 -5.74 -15.57
CA TRP A 129 -10.00 -6.68 -16.67
C TRP A 129 -8.70 -6.85 -17.49
N PRO A 130 -7.76 -7.71 -17.04
CA PRO A 130 -6.45 -7.84 -17.69
C PRO A 130 -6.53 -8.22 -19.17
N LYS A 131 -7.42 -9.18 -19.51
CA LYS A 131 -7.58 -9.64 -20.90
C LYS A 131 -8.16 -8.56 -21.82
N LEU A 132 -9.09 -7.74 -21.30
CA LEU A 132 -9.63 -6.60 -22.03
C LEU A 132 -8.55 -5.54 -22.28
N ASN A 133 -7.72 -5.26 -21.27
CA ASN A 133 -6.59 -4.33 -21.41
C ASN A 133 -5.59 -4.80 -22.46
N GLU A 134 -5.29 -6.10 -22.52
CA GLU A 134 -4.36 -6.69 -23.49
C GLU A 134 -4.87 -6.52 -24.94
N VAL A 135 -6.12 -6.89 -25.22
CA VAL A 135 -6.68 -6.74 -26.58
C VAL A 135 -6.84 -5.28 -26.98
N MET A 136 -7.17 -4.40 -26.02
CA MET A 136 -7.23 -2.96 -26.27
C MET A 136 -5.84 -2.37 -26.54
N HIS A 137 -4.78 -2.87 -25.90
CA HIS A 137 -3.41 -2.45 -26.17
C HIS A 137 -3.03 -2.75 -27.62
N ILE A 138 -3.22 -4.00 -28.05
CA ILE A 138 -2.92 -4.45 -29.42
C ILE A 138 -3.70 -3.61 -30.44
N TRP A 139 -4.97 -3.33 -30.16
CA TRP A 139 -5.78 -2.48 -31.02
C TRP A 139 -5.26 -1.03 -31.09
N VAL A 140 -4.86 -0.44 -29.97
CA VAL A 140 -4.28 0.92 -29.96
C VAL A 140 -2.97 0.97 -30.74
N GLU A 141 -2.10 -0.01 -30.59
CA GLU A 141 -0.85 -0.11 -31.38
C GLU A 141 -1.16 -0.13 -32.89
N SER A 142 -2.17 -0.92 -33.28
CA SER A 142 -2.63 -0.99 -34.66
C SER A 142 -3.27 0.33 -35.14
N ALA A 143 -4.02 1.02 -34.27
CA ALA A 143 -4.67 2.29 -34.59
C ALA A 143 -3.67 3.43 -34.75
N LEU A 144 -2.63 3.48 -33.90
CA LEU A 144 -1.52 4.43 -34.03
C LEU A 144 -0.74 4.20 -35.32
N ALA A 145 -0.49 2.95 -35.70
CA ALA A 145 0.18 2.61 -36.96
C ALA A 145 -0.65 3.00 -38.21
N ALA A 146 -1.97 3.08 -38.07
CA ALA A 146 -2.89 3.46 -39.13
C ALA A 146 -3.28 4.96 -39.10
N ASP A 147 -2.63 5.77 -38.25
CA ASP A 147 -2.89 7.20 -38.07
C ASP A 147 -4.36 7.53 -37.74
N ILE A 148 -5.01 6.66 -36.96
CA ILE A 148 -6.39 6.86 -36.52
C ILE A 148 -6.41 7.72 -35.26
N ASP A 149 -7.19 8.80 -35.28
CA ASP A 149 -7.41 9.66 -34.12
C ASP A 149 -8.00 8.90 -32.92
N LEU A 150 -7.26 8.88 -31.80
CA LEU A 150 -7.64 8.20 -30.55
C LEU A 150 -8.56 9.07 -29.69
N ILE A 151 -9.79 9.26 -30.14
CA ILE A 151 -10.84 9.95 -29.38
C ILE A 151 -11.34 9.06 -28.25
N GLN A 152 -11.64 9.65 -27.08
CA GLN A 152 -12.13 8.93 -25.90
C GLN A 152 -13.42 8.11 -26.19
N ALA A 153 -14.32 8.65 -27.00
CA ALA A 153 -15.54 7.97 -27.46
C ALA A 153 -15.24 6.70 -28.29
N THR A 154 -14.22 6.76 -29.16
CA THR A 154 -13.78 5.62 -29.98
C THR A 154 -13.18 4.52 -29.11
N LEU A 155 -12.32 4.90 -28.15
CA LEU A 155 -11.74 3.98 -27.16
C LEU A 155 -12.83 3.26 -26.36
N PHE A 156 -13.84 4.00 -25.89
CA PHE A 156 -14.94 3.39 -25.14
C PHE A 156 -15.79 2.44 -26.00
N THR A 157 -16.08 2.83 -27.24
CA THR A 157 -16.85 2.01 -28.18
C THR A 157 -16.14 0.69 -28.47
N LYS A 158 -14.83 0.74 -28.71
CA LYS A 158 -14.00 -0.48 -28.91
C LYS A 158 -13.89 -1.31 -27.64
N ALA A 159 -13.75 -0.69 -26.47
CA ALA A 159 -13.71 -1.41 -25.20
C ALA A 159 -15.02 -2.18 -24.93
N LYS A 160 -16.19 -1.60 -25.23
CA LYS A 160 -17.47 -2.33 -25.13
C LYS A 160 -17.52 -3.53 -26.07
N TYR A 161 -17.09 -3.34 -27.32
CA TYR A 161 -17.06 -4.41 -28.32
C TYR A 161 -16.21 -5.59 -27.82
N PHE A 162 -14.98 -5.32 -27.37
CA PHE A 162 -14.12 -6.37 -26.84
C PHE A 162 -14.62 -6.95 -25.52
N ALA A 163 -15.27 -6.16 -24.67
CA ALA A 163 -15.87 -6.67 -23.45
C ALA A 163 -16.96 -7.70 -23.76
N ILE A 164 -17.81 -7.44 -24.75
CA ILE A 164 -18.82 -8.40 -25.22
C ILE A 164 -18.15 -9.64 -25.81
N ALA A 165 -17.15 -9.47 -26.67
CA ALA A 165 -16.41 -10.59 -27.27
C ALA A 165 -15.70 -11.48 -26.24
N LEU A 166 -15.25 -10.90 -25.12
CA LEU A 166 -14.64 -11.59 -23.99
C LEU A 166 -15.65 -12.10 -22.95
N ASN A 167 -16.95 -12.00 -23.23
CA ASN A 167 -18.06 -12.39 -22.35
C ASN A 167 -18.04 -11.67 -20.98
N ILE A 168 -17.66 -10.40 -20.97
CA ILE A 168 -17.67 -9.53 -19.78
C ILE A 168 -19.02 -8.81 -19.69
N ILE A 169 -19.95 -9.41 -18.96
CA ILE A 169 -21.38 -9.01 -18.91
C ILE A 169 -21.60 -7.62 -18.28
N ASN A 170 -20.74 -7.21 -17.35
CA ASN A 170 -20.92 -5.98 -16.55
C ASN A 170 -19.83 -4.92 -16.78
N PHE A 171 -19.29 -4.83 -17.99
CA PHE A 171 -18.34 -3.77 -18.31
C PHE A 171 -19.05 -2.39 -18.33
N LYS A 172 -18.57 -1.48 -17.49
CA LYS A 172 -19.03 -0.08 -17.41
C LYS A 172 -17.80 0.81 -17.32
N ASP A 173 -17.80 1.91 -18.08
CA ASP A 173 -16.73 2.90 -18.01
C ASP A 173 -16.95 3.87 -16.84
N THR A 174 -16.60 3.40 -15.64
CA THR A 174 -16.52 4.24 -14.44
C THR A 174 -15.12 4.86 -14.34
N GLY A 175 -14.69 5.57 -15.39
CA GLY A 175 -13.33 6.08 -15.53
C GLY A 175 -12.29 4.99 -15.81
N TRP A 176 -12.69 3.90 -16.46
CA TRP A 176 -11.77 2.88 -16.95
C TRP A 176 -10.94 3.40 -18.12
N VAL A 177 -11.55 4.14 -19.06
CA VAL A 177 -10.82 4.69 -20.23
C VAL A 177 -9.69 5.63 -19.78
N ASN A 178 -9.99 6.54 -18.84
CA ASN A 178 -8.96 7.41 -18.25
C ASN A 178 -7.82 6.61 -17.60
N LYS A 179 -8.14 5.55 -16.85
CA LYS A 179 -7.12 4.69 -16.23
C LYS A 179 -6.31 3.93 -17.28
N PHE A 180 -6.94 3.53 -18.39
CA PHE A 180 -6.28 2.84 -19.50
C PHE A 180 -5.35 3.78 -20.26
N GLN A 181 -5.79 5.00 -20.59
CA GLN A 181 -4.95 6.04 -21.19
C GLN A 181 -3.74 6.38 -20.31
N ASN A 182 -3.97 6.58 -19.00
CA ASN A 182 -2.88 6.76 -18.01
C ASN A 182 -1.96 5.55 -17.91
N TRP A 183 -2.48 4.33 -18.09
CA TRP A 183 -1.70 3.11 -17.99
C TRP A 183 -0.69 3.00 -19.14
N LEU A 184 -1.05 3.50 -20.33
CA LEU A 184 -0.26 3.50 -21.57
C LEU A 184 0.39 4.84 -21.93
N ASP A 185 0.19 5.86 -21.10
CA ASP A 185 0.71 7.21 -21.36
C ASP A 185 0.20 7.83 -22.67
N LEU A 186 -1.03 7.51 -23.06
CA LEU A 186 -1.64 7.92 -24.34
C LEU A 186 -2.11 9.38 -24.36
N HIS A 187 -1.91 10.15 -23.28
CA HIS A 187 -2.39 11.54 -23.18
C HIS A 187 -1.83 12.44 -24.27
N GLN A 188 -0.66 12.09 -24.82
CA GLN A 188 -0.03 12.83 -25.92
C GLN A 188 -0.77 12.65 -27.26
N TYR A 189 -1.60 11.61 -27.39
CA TYR A 189 -2.27 11.19 -28.62
C TYR A 189 -3.80 11.32 -28.56
N THR A 190 -4.36 11.60 -27.39
CA THR A 190 -5.81 11.65 -27.17
C THR A 190 -6.27 13.11 -27.10
N ARG A 191 -7.22 13.50 -27.95
CA ARG A 191 -7.96 14.77 -27.82
C ARG A 191 -9.21 14.54 -26.94
N ASN A 192 -9.43 15.46 -26.00
CA ASN A 192 -10.62 15.47 -25.12
C ASN A 192 -11.89 15.75 -25.91
#